data_AF-A0A9E5KTI1-F1
#
_entry.id   AF-A0A9E5KTI1-F1
#
_cell.length_a   1.000
_cell.length_b   1.000
_cell.length_c   1.000
_cell.angle_alpha   90.00
_cell.angle_beta   90.00
_cell.angle_gamma   90.00
#
_symmetry.space_group_name_H-M   'P 1'
#
loop_
_entity.id
_entity.type
_entity.pdbx_description
1 polymer ?
#
loop_
_entity_poly.entity_id
_entity_poly.type
_entity_poly.pdbx_seq_one_letter_code
_entity_poly.pdbx_strand_id
1 'polypeptide(L)' 'MATKTVSTVQECVISKAVESSSDKYSPDTLMRYHTTLALIDGLVEDGCFTQADRQKAYKIINRKYGLSSDSIYAEIA' A
#
# COMPACT_ATOMS: atom_id res chain seq x y z
N MET A 1 -6.63 49.64 -18.89
CA MET A 1 -5.73 48.57 -19.39
C MET A 1 -5.67 47.49 -18.32
N ALA A 2 -6.41 46.39 -18.46
CA ALA A 2 -6.49 45.33 -17.45
C ALA A 2 -5.69 44.11 -17.92
N THR A 3 -4.61 43.78 -17.20
CA THR A 3 -3.81 42.58 -17.45
C THR A 3 -4.51 41.37 -16.82
N LYS A 4 -5.12 40.54 -17.67
CA LYS A 4 -5.73 39.26 -17.29
C LYS A 4 -4.62 38.26 -16.96
N THR A 5 -4.50 37.88 -15.70
CA THR A 5 -3.68 36.75 -15.27
C THR A 5 -4.35 35.46 -15.76
N VAL A 6 -3.77 34.81 -16.77
CA VAL A 6 -4.16 33.46 -17.20
C VAL A 6 -3.46 32.49 -16.26
N SER A 7 -4.22 31.88 -15.35
CA SER A 7 -3.75 30.73 -14.59
C SER A 7 -3.75 29.53 -15.52
N THR A 8 -2.56 29.13 -15.96
CA THR A 8 -2.35 27.85 -16.61
C THR A 8 -2.39 26.78 -15.52
N VAL A 9 -3.57 26.21 -15.29
CA VAL A 9 -3.69 24.96 -14.54
C VAL A 9 -2.99 23.91 -15.37
N GLN A 10 -1.76 23.58 -14.99
CA GLN A 10 -1.00 22.50 -15.60
C GLN A 10 -1.74 21.21 -15.28
N GLU A 11 -2.45 20.71 -16.28
CA GLU A 11 -3.11 19.40 -16.28
C GLU A 11 -2.11 18.38 -15.76
N CYS A 12 -2.39 17.77 -14.59
CA CYS A 12 -1.60 16.68 -14.08
C CYS A 12 -1.83 15.50 -15.03
N VAL A 13 -0.90 15.32 -15.95
CA VAL A 13 -0.86 14.25 -16.95
C VAL A 13 -0.70 12.92 -16.21
N ILE A 14 -1.82 12.31 -15.79
CA ILE A 14 -1.87 10.88 -15.47
C ILE A 14 -1.98 10.16 -16.82
N SER A 15 -0.91 10.20 -17.61
CA SER A 15 -0.81 9.47 -18.87
C SER A 15 0.39 8.54 -18.81
N LYS A 16 0.26 7.46 -18.04
CA LYS A 16 0.86 6.16 -18.39
C LYS A 16 0.21 5.04 -17.58
N ALA A 17 -1.06 4.75 -17.89
CA ALA A 17 -1.52 3.39 -17.70
C ALA A 17 -0.78 2.50 -18.72
N VAL A 18 -0.34 1.33 -18.26
CA VAL A 18 0.29 0.25 -19.02
C VAL A 18 1.80 0.41 -19.26
N GLU A 19 2.56 0.15 -18.19
CA GLU A 19 3.57 -0.91 -18.29
C GLU A 19 3.28 -1.94 -17.20
N SER A 20 2.88 -3.11 -17.66
CA SER A 20 2.69 -4.36 -16.93
C SER A 20 3.98 -4.80 -16.25
N SER A 21 4.34 -4.12 -15.17
CA SER A 21 5.10 -4.70 -14.08
C SER A 21 4.16 -4.65 -12.87
N SER A 22 4.06 -5.75 -12.13
CA SER A 22 3.37 -5.75 -10.85
C SER A 22 4.17 -4.85 -9.91
N ASP A 23 3.97 -3.53 -10.01
CA ASP A 23 4.63 -2.57 -9.14
C ASP A 23 4.09 -2.80 -7.73
N LYS A 24 4.91 -3.47 -6.93
CA LYS A 24 4.63 -3.82 -5.54
C LYS A 24 4.41 -2.60 -4.65
N TYR A 25 4.86 -1.42 -5.09
CA TYR A 25 4.64 -0.16 -4.40
C TYR A 25 3.56 0.71 -5.05
N SER A 26 2.81 0.16 -6.01
CA SER A 26 1.64 0.86 -6.56
C SER A 26 0.63 1.16 -5.47
N PRO A 27 -0.07 2.31 -5.54
CA PRO A 27 -1.09 2.68 -4.56
C PRO A 27 -2.13 1.58 -4.33
N ASP A 28 -2.63 0.95 -5.39
CA ASP A 28 -3.57 -0.18 -5.29
C ASP A 28 -3.02 -1.37 -4.52
N THR A 29 -1.73 -1.67 -4.70
CA THR A 29 -1.08 -2.82 -4.06
C THR A 29 -0.83 -2.54 -2.58
N LEU A 30 -0.39 -1.32 -2.24
CA LEU A 30 -0.23 -0.89 -0.85
C LEU A 30 -1.58 -0.80 -0.12
N MET A 31 -2.62 -0.29 -0.78
CA MET A 31 -3.97 -0.26 -0.21
C MET A 31 -4.47 -1.66 0.15
N ARG A 32 -4.31 -2.64 -0.77
CA ARG A 32 -4.67 -4.04 -0.49
C ARG A 32 -3.80 -4.65 0.61
N TYR A 33 -2.51 -4.34 0.63
CA TYR A 33 -1.58 -4.78 1.66
C TYR A 33 -2.04 -4.31 3.06
N HIS A 34 -2.21 -3.00 3.25
CA HIS A 34 -2.63 -2.44 4.53
C HIS A 34 -4.02 -2.91 4.96
N THR A 35 -4.96 -3.04 4.01
CA THR A 35 -6.28 -3.63 4.30
C THR A 35 -6.15 -5.06 4.83
N THR A 36 -5.24 -5.86 4.25
CA THR A 36 -5.01 -7.24 4.69
C THR A 36 -4.40 -7.28 6.09
N LEU A 37 -3.48 -6.37 6.43
CA LEU A 37 -2.91 -6.27 7.78
C LEU A 37 -3.98 -5.91 8.81
N ALA A 38 -4.83 -4.92 8.51
CA ALA A 38 -5.90 -4.50 9.41
C ALA A 38 -6.91 -5.62 9.69
N LEU A 39 -7.20 -6.48 8.70
CA LEU A 39 -8.06 -7.65 8.89
C LEU A 39 -7.42 -8.68 9.84
N ILE A 40 -6.10 -8.88 9.77
CA ILE A 40 -5.39 -9.76 10.70
C ILE A 40 -5.41 -9.17 12.11
N ASP A 41 -5.23 -7.86 12.24
CA ASP A 41 -5.28 -7.19 13.53
C ASP A 41 -6.65 -7.36 14.18
N GLY A 42 -7.74 -7.17 13.42
CA GLY A 42 -9.08 -7.47 13.89
C GLY A 42 -9.24 -8.92 14.36
N LEU A 43 -8.67 -9.90 13.65
CA LEU A 43 -8.72 -11.32 14.07
C LEU A 43 -7.93 -11.60 15.35
N VAL A 44 -6.87 -10.84 15.63
CA VAL A 44 -6.10 -10.94 16.87
C VAL A 44 -6.88 -10.29 18.02
N GLU A 45 -7.47 -9.12 17.78
CA GLU A 45 -8.33 -8.42 18.75
C GLU A 45 -9.57 -9.25 19.13
N ASP A 46 -10.16 -9.95 18.16
CA ASP A 46 -11.27 -10.89 18.36
C ASP A 46 -10.85 -12.21 19.05
N GLY A 47 -9.55 -12.37 19.35
CA GLY A 47 -8.99 -13.56 19.99
C GLY A 47 -8.99 -14.82 19.12
N CYS A 48 -9.28 -14.68 17.82
CA CYS A 48 -9.24 -15.79 16.87
C CYS A 48 -7.79 -16.19 16.53
N PHE A 49 -6.87 -15.22 16.55
CA PHE A 49 -5.43 -15.42 16.35
C PHE A 49 -4.62 -15.02 17.59
N THR A 50 -3.50 -15.69 17.79
CA THR A 50 -2.51 -15.28 18.80
C THR A 50 -1.54 -14.23 18.23
N GLN A 51 -0.80 -13.54 19.10
CA GLN A 51 0.26 -12.63 18.66
C GLN A 51 1.33 -13.33 17.80
N ALA A 52 1.61 -14.61 18.04
CA ALA A 52 2.53 -15.39 17.23
C ALA A 52 1.99 -15.65 15.81
N ASP A 53 0.69 -15.87 15.69
CA ASP A 53 0.02 -16.04 14.40
C ASP A 53 0.02 -14.74 13.60
N ARG A 54 -0.15 -13.59 14.27
CA ARG A 54 -0.02 -12.25 13.67
C ARG A 54 1.34 -12.08 13.00
N GLN A 55 2.43 -12.35 13.73
CA GLN A 55 3.79 -12.23 13.20
C GLN A 55 4.05 -13.17 12.01
N LYS A 56 3.52 -14.39 12.08
CA LYS A 56 3.61 -15.36 10.98
C LYS A 56 2.82 -14.90 9.76
N ALA A 57 1.62 -14.36 9.95
CA ALA A 57 0.78 -13.85 8.89
C ALA A 57 1.42 -12.64 8.19
N TYR A 58 2.00 -11.72 8.95
CA TYR A 58 2.70 -10.56 8.39
C TYR A 58 3.89 -10.96 7.51
N LYS A 59 4.70 -11.93 7.94
CA LYS A 59 5.79 -12.49 7.11
C LYS A 59 5.26 -13.08 5.80
N ILE A 60 4.15 -13.81 5.85
CA ILE A 60 3.52 -14.41 4.65
C ILE A 60 3.02 -13.30 3.71
N ILE A 61 2.41 -12.25 4.25
CA ILE A 61 1.87 -11.13 3.48
C ILE A 61 3.01 -10.31 2.85
N ASN A 62 4.04 -9.94 3.62
CA ASN A 62 5.21 -9.23 3.09
C ASN A 62 5.79 -9.98 1.88
N ARG A 63 5.93 -11.31 2.00
CA ARG A 63 6.38 -12.16 0.89
C ARG A 63 5.39 -12.20 -0.28
N LYS A 64 4.09 -12.30 -0.02
CA LYS A 64 3.04 -12.31 -1.06
C LYS A 64 3.05 -11.03 -1.90
N TYR A 65 3.28 -9.89 -1.25
CA TYR A 65 3.32 -8.58 -1.90
C TYR A 65 4.74 -8.19 -2.37
N GLY A 66 5.75 -9.06 -2.18
CA GLY A 66 7.12 -8.82 -2.64
C GLY A 66 7.84 -7.69 -1.90
N LEU A 67 7.35 -7.31 -0.71
CA LEU A 67 7.95 -6.30 0.14
C LEU A 67 9.18 -6.91 0.83
N SER A 68 10.32 -6.21 0.74
CA SER A 68 11.50 -6.58 1.51
C SER A 68 11.22 -6.35 2.99
N SER A 69 11.82 -7.16 3.87
CA SER A 69 11.73 -6.93 5.32
C SER A 69 12.31 -5.58 5.74
N ASP A 70 13.22 -5.02 4.94
CA ASP A 70 13.82 -3.69 5.16
C ASP A 70 13.02 -2.54 4.50
N SER A 71 11.83 -2.84 3.97
CA SER A 71 10.96 -1.82 3.37
C SER A 71 10.29 -0.99 4.46
N ILE A 72 10.21 0.33 4.27
CA ILE A 72 9.40 1.22 5.13
C ILE A 72 7.90 0.85 5.13
N TYR A 73 7.46 0.10 4.12
CA TYR A 73 6.08 -0.37 3.99
C TYR A 73 5.89 -1.79 4.57
N ALA A 74 6.96 -2.49 4.91
CA ALA A 74 6.85 -3.83 5.48
C ALA A 74 6.63 -3.73 6.99
N GLU A 75 5.51 -4.26 7.45
CA GLU A 75 5.20 -4.33 8.87
C GLU A 75 6.03 -5.43 9.54
N ILE A 76 6.61 -5.08 10.69
CA ILE A 76 7.46 -5.93 11.53
C ILE A 76 6.88 -5.96 12.95
N ALA A 77 5.83 -6.77 13.11
CA ALA A 77 5.19 -7.04 14.40
C ALA A 77 6.05 -7.87 15.36
#